data_AF-A0A5E4HKT6-F1
#
_entry.id   AF-A0A5E4HKT6-F1
#
_cell.length_a   1.000
_cell.length_b   1.000
_cell.length_c   1.000
_cell.angle_alpha   90.00
_cell.angle_beta   90.00
_cell.angle_gamma   90.00
#
_symmetry.space_group_name_H-M   'P 1'
#
loop_
_entity.id
_entity.type
_entity.pdbx_description
1 polymer ?
#
loop_
_entity_poly.entity_id
_entity_poly.type
_entity_poly.pdbx_seq_one_letter_code
_entity_poly.pdbx_strand_id
1 'polypeptide(L)'
;MFRFDKKQEVFEFGKIKVGGQPGEYPTVLVSTMFYLKHKIVTDEDHGVFDKAAAEKLWNTQEVMGDTTGNPYFNQLVGETPEAIKKYIDWFVNICDDVPFLVDSSDGHVRAVAAKYAKEIGVEKRAIHNSINASIGAEEIKALKESKMTSAIVLAFNATNPSVEGKLEILEKGGTGQTKGMLDVAKEVGITRPLVDVAATPLGAGSGATIRSVLAIKGKLGLPVG
;
A
#
# COMPACT_ATOMS: atom_id res chain seq x y z
N MET A 1 -12.56 13.78 -23.07
CA MET A 1 -11.60 13.41 -22.01
C MET A 1 -12.39 13.22 -20.73
N PHE A 2 -12.27 12.06 -20.08
CA PHE A 2 -13.00 11.76 -18.85
C PHE A 2 -12.43 12.61 -17.70
N ARG A 3 -13.30 13.26 -16.91
CA ARG A 3 -12.91 14.19 -15.83
C ARG A 3 -13.90 14.05 -14.68
N PHE A 4 -13.39 14.06 -13.45
CA PHE A 4 -14.21 14.10 -12.25
C PHE A 4 -14.53 15.54 -11.86
N ASP A 5 -15.77 15.80 -11.44
CA ASP A 5 -16.19 17.11 -10.92
C ASP A 5 -15.55 17.40 -9.56
N LYS A 6 -15.39 16.35 -8.73
CA LYS A 6 -14.70 16.43 -7.45
C LYS A 6 -13.24 16.81 -7.65
N LYS A 7 -12.74 17.79 -6.88
CA LYS A 7 -11.31 18.09 -6.81
C LYS A 7 -10.54 16.82 -6.47
N GLN A 8 -9.54 16.51 -7.28
CA GLN A 8 -8.68 15.35 -7.10
C GLN A 8 -7.45 15.76 -6.29
N GLU A 9 -7.17 15.01 -5.24
CA GLU A 9 -5.95 15.17 -4.45
C GLU A 9 -4.77 14.55 -5.21
N VAL A 10 -3.60 15.17 -5.01
CA VAL A 10 -2.32 14.71 -5.54
C VAL A 10 -1.36 14.66 -4.36
N PHE A 11 -0.84 13.48 -4.08
CA PHE A 11 0.16 13.29 -3.03
C PHE A 11 1.54 13.11 -3.65
N GLU A 12 2.55 13.69 -3.00
CA GLU A 12 3.94 13.58 -3.42
C GLU A 12 4.66 12.54 -2.55
N PHE A 13 5.40 11.64 -3.18
CA PHE A 13 6.24 10.63 -2.56
C PHE A 13 7.64 10.74 -3.18
N GLY A 14 8.50 11.53 -2.55
CA GLY A 14 9.74 11.96 -3.19
C GLY A 14 9.42 12.78 -4.45
N LYS A 15 9.90 12.33 -5.60
CA LYS A 15 9.61 12.96 -6.92
C LYS A 15 8.33 12.44 -7.57
N ILE A 16 7.71 11.39 -7.02
CA ILE A 16 6.56 10.71 -7.62
C ILE A 16 5.27 11.39 -7.15
N LYS A 17 4.37 11.69 -8.10
CA LYS A 17 3.04 12.23 -7.83
C LYS A 17 1.98 11.18 -8.06
N VAL A 18 1.06 11.02 -7.12
CA VAL A 18 0.00 10.01 -7.16
C VAL A 18 -1.36 10.68 -6.95
N GLY A 19 -2.30 10.44 -7.87
CA GLY A 19 -3.63 11.04 -7.84
C GLY A 19 -3.93 11.90 -9.06
N GLY A 20 -4.66 12.99 -8.87
CA GLY A 20 -4.98 13.94 -9.93
C GLY A 20 -6.10 13.48 -10.88
N GLN A 21 -6.38 14.27 -11.90
CA GLN A 21 -7.35 13.92 -12.94
C GLN A 21 -6.80 12.86 -13.90
N PRO A 22 -7.67 12.07 -14.56
CA PRO A 22 -7.25 11.16 -15.62
C PRO A 22 -6.42 11.89 -16.69
N GLY A 23 -5.18 11.42 -16.91
CA GLY A 23 -4.24 12.03 -17.85
C GLY A 23 -3.33 13.13 -17.28
N GLU A 24 -3.47 13.48 -15.99
CA GLU A 24 -2.61 14.49 -15.34
C GLU A 24 -1.25 13.91 -14.93
N TYR A 25 -1.23 12.70 -14.36
CA TYR A 25 -0.02 11.96 -13.98
C TYR A 25 -0.10 10.52 -14.48
N PRO A 26 1.04 9.90 -14.84
CA PRO A 26 1.09 8.49 -15.20
C PRO A 26 0.69 7.59 -14.03
N THR A 27 0.15 6.42 -14.33
CA THR A 27 -0.16 5.40 -13.31
C THR A 27 1.11 4.96 -12.59
N VAL A 28 1.09 4.95 -11.27
CA VAL A 28 2.14 4.33 -10.45
C VAL A 28 1.97 2.82 -10.48
N LEU A 29 3.05 2.10 -10.78
CA LEU A 29 3.09 0.63 -10.69
C LEU A 29 3.66 0.22 -9.34
N VAL A 30 3.07 -0.79 -8.70
CA VAL A 30 3.59 -1.33 -7.44
C VAL A 30 4.08 -2.74 -7.70
N SER A 31 5.39 -2.94 -7.60
CA SER A 31 6.02 -4.23 -7.88
C SER A 31 6.26 -4.98 -6.59
N THR A 32 5.65 -6.15 -6.46
CA THR A 32 5.70 -6.95 -5.24
C THR A 32 6.92 -7.87 -5.23
N MET A 33 7.68 -7.83 -4.14
CA MET A 33 8.80 -8.72 -3.85
C MET A 33 8.54 -9.52 -2.57
N PHE A 34 9.25 -10.64 -2.46
CA PHE A 34 9.24 -11.53 -1.29
C PHE A 34 7.87 -12.11 -0.85
N TYR A 35 6.86 -12.07 -1.73
CA TYR A 35 5.58 -12.71 -1.49
C TYR A 35 5.70 -14.23 -1.29
N LEU A 36 4.71 -14.85 -0.65
CA LEU A 36 4.66 -16.29 -0.41
C LEU A 36 4.94 -17.09 -1.70
N LYS A 37 5.89 -18.03 -1.64
CA LYS A 37 6.38 -18.85 -2.77
C LYS A 37 7.10 -18.07 -3.88
N HIS A 38 7.54 -16.85 -3.61
CA HIS A 38 8.44 -16.15 -4.53
C HIS A 38 9.76 -16.95 -4.63
N LYS A 39 10.08 -17.42 -5.84
CA LYS A 39 11.18 -18.37 -6.10
C LYS A 39 12.58 -17.91 -5.67
N ILE A 40 12.76 -16.61 -5.41
CA ILE A 40 14.03 -16.07 -4.94
C ILE A 40 14.19 -16.20 -3.42
N VAL A 41 13.13 -16.50 -2.67
CA VAL A 41 13.14 -16.70 -1.22
C VAL A 41 13.35 -18.18 -0.93
N THR A 42 14.37 -18.50 -0.13
CA THR A 42 14.70 -19.88 0.26
C THR A 42 14.27 -20.20 1.69
N ASP A 43 14.06 -19.18 2.52
CA ASP A 43 13.52 -19.29 3.87
C ASP A 43 12.70 -18.03 4.19
N GLU A 44 11.36 -18.15 4.11
CA GLU A 44 10.45 -17.04 4.39
C GLU A 44 10.42 -16.61 5.86
N ASP A 45 10.74 -17.52 6.78
CA ASP A 45 10.69 -17.25 8.22
C ASP A 45 11.88 -16.37 8.65
N HIS A 46 13.05 -16.63 8.08
CA HIS A 46 14.28 -15.89 8.38
C HIS A 46 14.66 -14.88 7.30
N GLY A 47 13.81 -14.65 6.29
CA GLY A 47 14.07 -13.71 5.21
C GLY A 47 15.35 -13.99 4.44
N VAL A 48 15.63 -15.26 4.13
CA VAL A 48 16.78 -15.66 3.32
C VAL A 48 16.35 -15.72 1.86
N PHE A 49 17.05 -14.98 1.01
CA PHE A 49 16.74 -14.88 -0.41
C PHE A 49 18.02 -14.71 -1.26
N ASP A 50 17.89 -15.02 -2.54
CA ASP A 50 18.92 -14.76 -3.54
C ASP A 50 18.96 -13.26 -3.90
N LYS A 51 19.97 -12.56 -3.36
CA LYS A 51 20.17 -11.13 -3.59
C LYS A 51 20.41 -10.79 -5.06
N ALA A 52 21.16 -11.61 -5.79
CA ALA A 52 21.46 -11.34 -7.20
C ALA A 52 20.19 -11.47 -8.06
N ALA A 53 19.33 -12.45 -7.75
CA ALA A 53 18.03 -12.57 -8.39
C ALA A 53 17.10 -11.41 -8.03
N ALA A 54 17.09 -10.99 -6.76
CA ALA A 54 16.31 -9.84 -6.29
C ALA A 54 16.72 -8.53 -6.99
N GLU A 55 18.02 -8.24 -7.07
CA GLU A 55 18.56 -7.07 -7.77
C GLU A 55 18.26 -7.13 -9.27
N LYS A 56 18.33 -8.30 -9.90
CA LYS A 56 17.95 -8.45 -11.31
C LYS A 56 16.48 -8.08 -11.55
N LEU A 57 15.58 -8.48 -10.65
CA LEU A 57 14.16 -8.10 -10.74
C LEU A 57 13.98 -6.59 -10.53
N TRP A 58 14.67 -6.02 -9.54
CA TRP A 58 14.61 -4.58 -9.28
C TRP A 58 15.14 -3.74 -10.45
N ASN A 59 16.32 -4.08 -10.99
CA ASN A 59 16.87 -3.41 -12.16
C ASN A 59 15.96 -3.52 -13.38
N THR A 60 15.23 -4.64 -13.52
CA THR A 60 14.21 -4.78 -14.58
C THR A 60 13.08 -3.80 -14.37
N GLN A 61 12.61 -3.59 -13.13
CA GLN A 61 11.61 -2.58 -12.80
C GLN A 61 12.10 -1.17 -13.15
N GLU A 62 13.35 -0.83 -12.84
CA GLU A 62 13.93 0.48 -13.15
C GLU A 62 13.97 0.73 -14.65
N VAL A 63 14.49 -0.23 -15.42
CA VAL A 63 14.51 -0.16 -16.90
C VAL A 63 13.09 -0.01 -17.48
N MET A 64 12.11 -0.72 -16.93
CA MET A 64 10.71 -0.59 -17.37
C MET A 64 10.12 0.78 -17.04
N GLY A 65 10.45 1.33 -15.87
CA GLY A 65 10.07 2.68 -15.50
C GLY A 65 10.63 3.73 -16.47
N ASP A 66 11.92 3.65 -16.79
CA ASP A 66 12.58 4.55 -17.76
C ASP A 66 11.99 4.41 -19.17
N THR A 67 11.68 3.18 -19.58
CA THR A 67 11.16 2.89 -20.93
C THR A 67 9.73 3.40 -21.11
N THR A 68 8.89 3.29 -20.08
CA THR A 68 7.45 3.60 -20.15
C THR A 68 7.09 4.98 -19.64
N GLY A 69 7.95 5.57 -18.79
CA GLY A 69 7.64 6.77 -18.03
C GLY A 69 6.69 6.54 -16.85
N ASN A 70 6.31 5.30 -16.56
CA ASN A 70 5.49 4.98 -15.40
C ASN A 70 6.35 5.01 -14.12
N PRO A 71 6.01 5.85 -13.12
CA PRO A 71 6.63 5.77 -11.81
C PRO A 71 6.26 4.47 -11.12
N TYR A 72 7.05 4.08 -10.12
CA TYR A 72 6.86 2.81 -9.44
C TYR A 72 7.24 2.86 -7.97
N PHE A 73 6.62 1.99 -7.19
CA PHE A 73 6.97 1.67 -5.81
C PHE A 73 7.35 0.20 -5.71
N ASN A 74 8.13 -0.15 -4.69
CA ASN A 74 8.36 -1.55 -4.32
C ASN A 74 7.43 -1.97 -3.18
N GLN A 75 6.80 -3.14 -3.25
CA GLN A 75 6.06 -3.71 -2.14
C GLN A 75 6.82 -4.88 -1.56
N LEU A 76 7.24 -4.74 -0.30
CA LEU A 76 7.98 -5.73 0.44
C LEU A 76 7.01 -6.52 1.31
N VAL A 77 6.81 -7.79 0.98
CA VAL A 77 5.96 -8.70 1.75
C VAL A 77 6.81 -9.53 2.70
N GLY A 78 6.42 -9.62 3.97
CA GLY A 78 7.09 -10.48 4.95
C GLY A 78 6.10 -11.24 5.81
N GLU A 79 6.41 -12.49 6.13
CA GLU A 79 5.57 -13.34 6.99
C GLU A 79 6.00 -13.28 8.46
N THR A 80 7.21 -12.80 8.74
CA THR A 80 7.74 -12.67 10.11
C THR A 80 8.38 -11.30 10.37
N PRO A 81 8.48 -10.89 11.65
CA PRO A 81 9.22 -9.70 12.05
C PRO A 81 10.69 -9.69 11.62
N GLU A 82 11.34 -10.86 11.55
CA GLU A 82 12.73 -10.97 11.13
C GLU A 82 12.87 -10.75 9.61
N ALA A 83 12.03 -11.46 8.84
CA ALA A 83 12.08 -11.41 7.39
C ALA A 83 11.78 -10.00 6.86
N ILE A 84 10.72 -9.35 7.36
CA ILE A 84 10.35 -8.02 6.88
C ILE A 84 11.44 -6.97 7.12
N LYS A 85 12.16 -7.05 8.25
CA LYS A 85 13.30 -6.17 8.54
C LYS A 85 14.43 -6.38 7.55
N LYS A 86 14.81 -7.64 7.28
CA LYS A 86 15.84 -7.98 6.30
C LYS A 86 15.49 -7.51 4.88
N TYR A 87 14.22 -7.60 4.50
CA TYR A 87 13.74 -7.11 3.21
C TYR A 87 13.78 -5.59 3.11
N ILE A 88 13.37 -4.89 4.17
CA ILE A 88 13.50 -3.42 4.26
C ILE A 88 14.97 -3.01 4.16
N ASP A 89 15.85 -3.61 4.96
CA ASP A 89 17.29 -3.33 4.97
C ASP A 89 17.89 -3.51 3.58
N TRP A 90 17.60 -4.63 2.92
CA TRP A 90 18.09 -4.86 1.57
C TRP A 90 17.63 -3.76 0.62
N PHE A 91 16.34 -3.46 0.60
CA PHE A 91 15.79 -2.49 -0.35
C PHE A 91 16.34 -1.09 -0.13
N VAL A 92 16.39 -0.60 1.11
CA VAL A 92 16.87 0.76 1.40
C VAL A 92 18.36 0.94 1.17
N ASN A 93 19.14 -0.16 1.20
CA ASN A 93 20.57 -0.14 0.89
C ASN A 93 20.85 -0.08 -0.62
N ILE A 94 19.98 -0.66 -1.45
CA ILE A 94 20.16 -0.65 -2.92
C ILE A 94 19.43 0.51 -3.60
N CYS A 95 18.43 1.10 -2.94
CA CYS A 95 17.60 2.16 -3.49
C CYS A 95 17.24 3.19 -2.41
N ASP A 96 17.70 4.43 -2.57
CA ASP A 96 17.60 5.48 -1.54
C ASP A 96 16.48 6.51 -1.78
N ASP A 97 15.82 6.49 -2.94
CA ASP A 97 14.85 7.51 -3.36
C ASP A 97 13.44 6.99 -3.69
N VAL A 98 13.28 5.69 -4.00
CA VAL A 98 11.97 5.11 -4.35
C VAL A 98 11.14 4.80 -3.09
N PRO A 99 9.86 5.21 -3.03
CA PRO A 99 8.94 4.83 -1.97
C PRO A 99 8.65 3.31 -1.98
N PHE A 100 8.32 2.76 -0.81
CA PHE A 100 8.05 1.32 -0.69
C PHE A 100 6.91 1.02 0.28
N LEU A 101 6.18 -0.04 0.00
CA LEU A 101 5.14 -0.56 0.86
C LEU A 101 5.73 -1.64 1.77
N VAL A 102 5.36 -1.60 3.05
CA VAL A 102 5.59 -2.70 4.00
C VAL A 102 4.30 -3.45 4.18
N ASP A 103 4.31 -4.75 3.88
CA ASP A 103 3.11 -5.56 3.77
C ASP A 103 3.28 -6.93 4.47
N SER A 104 2.18 -7.41 5.02
CA SER A 104 2.05 -8.74 5.60
C SER A 104 0.58 -9.07 5.77
N SER A 105 0.25 -10.36 5.74
CA SER A 105 -1.06 -10.84 6.17
C SER A 105 -1.28 -10.64 7.68
N ASP A 106 -0.20 -10.58 8.47
CA ASP A 106 -0.23 -10.41 9.94
C ASP A 106 -0.05 -8.94 10.35
N GLY A 107 -1.01 -8.41 11.11
CA GLY A 107 -0.96 -7.06 11.67
C GLY A 107 0.21 -6.83 12.64
N HIS A 108 0.68 -7.86 13.34
CA HIS A 108 1.87 -7.76 14.18
C HIS A 108 3.13 -7.50 13.36
N VAL A 109 3.31 -8.21 12.25
CA VAL A 109 4.46 -8.03 11.34
C VAL A 109 4.44 -6.63 10.73
N ARG A 110 3.27 -6.14 10.29
CA ARG A 110 3.12 -4.77 9.80
C ARG A 110 3.44 -3.72 10.88
N ALA A 111 3.01 -3.95 12.12
CA ALA A 111 3.32 -3.08 13.25
C ALA A 111 4.84 -3.01 13.53
N VAL A 112 5.54 -4.14 13.45
CA VAL A 112 7.00 -4.20 13.57
C VAL A 112 7.67 -3.45 12.41
N ALA A 113 7.21 -3.67 11.18
CA ALA A 113 7.75 -2.98 10.01
C ALA A 113 7.61 -1.46 10.11
N ALA A 114 6.46 -0.97 10.58
CA ALA A 114 6.24 0.46 10.79
C ALA A 114 7.22 1.05 11.84
N LYS A 115 7.38 0.38 12.98
CA LYS A 115 8.36 0.80 14.00
C LYS A 115 9.78 0.76 13.47
N TYR A 116 10.13 -0.27 12.71
CA TYR A 116 11.47 -0.45 12.17
C TYR A 116 11.81 0.61 11.10
N ALA A 117 10.86 0.93 10.22
CA ALA A 117 11.02 2.03 9.26
C ALA A 117 11.37 3.35 9.97
N LYS A 118 10.77 3.60 11.14
CA LYS A 118 11.12 4.76 11.97
C LYS A 118 12.48 4.64 12.63
N GLU A 119 12.80 3.46 13.16
CA GLU A 119 14.08 3.16 13.82
C GLU A 119 15.27 3.45 12.89
N ILE A 120 15.17 3.03 11.62
CA ILE A 120 16.24 3.22 10.63
C ILE A 120 16.11 4.52 9.82
N GLY A 121 15.11 5.37 10.13
CA GLY A 121 14.96 6.72 9.55
C GLY A 121 14.37 6.80 8.14
N VAL A 122 13.64 5.78 7.71
CA VAL A 122 13.02 5.69 6.37
C VAL A 122 11.49 5.84 6.38
N GLU A 123 10.89 6.23 7.52
CA GLU A 123 9.43 6.30 7.71
C GLU A 123 8.70 7.23 6.73
N LYS A 124 9.43 8.20 6.15
CA LYS A 124 8.86 9.16 5.18
C LYS A 124 8.69 8.55 3.77
N ARG A 125 9.49 7.53 3.45
CA ARG A 125 9.46 6.75 2.21
C ARG A 125 8.59 5.50 2.33
N ALA A 126 8.50 4.93 3.52
CA ALA A 126 7.67 3.77 3.79
C ALA A 126 6.18 4.10 3.72
N ILE A 127 5.40 3.16 3.19
CA ILE A 127 3.94 3.20 3.06
C ILE A 127 3.40 1.96 3.77
N HIS A 128 2.53 2.14 4.75
CA HIS A 128 1.96 1.01 5.49
C HIS A 128 0.90 0.30 4.65
N ASN A 129 1.03 -1.00 4.38
CA ASN A 129 0.01 -1.78 3.68
C ASN A 129 -0.55 -2.88 4.60
N SER A 130 -1.76 -2.75 5.16
CA SER A 130 -2.74 -1.67 5.01
C SER A 130 -3.47 -1.35 6.31
N ILE A 131 -4.09 -0.17 6.35
CA ILE A 131 -5.20 0.11 7.26
C ILE A 131 -6.45 -0.54 6.70
N ASN A 132 -6.99 -1.52 7.42
CA ASN A 132 -8.13 -2.33 7.00
C ASN A 132 -9.00 -2.73 8.20
N ALA A 133 -10.15 -3.37 7.94
CA ALA A 133 -11.15 -3.69 8.96
C ALA A 133 -10.62 -4.56 10.12
N SER A 134 -9.49 -5.27 9.93
CA SER A 134 -8.88 -6.11 10.96
C SER A 134 -7.84 -5.39 11.83
N ILE A 135 -7.57 -4.11 11.58
CA ILE A 135 -6.49 -3.37 12.25
C ILE A 135 -6.63 -3.40 13.78
N GLY A 136 -5.60 -3.90 14.46
CA GLY A 136 -5.60 -4.07 15.91
C GLY A 136 -5.05 -2.86 16.68
N ALA A 137 -5.26 -2.84 17.99
CA ALA A 137 -4.75 -1.79 18.87
C ALA A 137 -3.21 -1.68 18.86
N GLU A 138 -2.51 -2.81 18.72
CA GLU A 138 -1.04 -2.84 18.62
C GLU A 138 -0.55 -2.12 17.35
N GLU A 139 -1.16 -2.44 16.21
CA GLU A 139 -0.84 -1.84 14.91
C GLU A 139 -1.16 -0.34 14.88
N ILE A 140 -2.31 0.07 15.44
CA ILE A 140 -2.67 1.48 15.63
C ILE A 140 -1.62 2.23 16.45
N LYS A 141 -1.17 1.64 17.55
CA LYS A 141 -0.14 2.24 18.42
C LYS A 141 1.19 2.36 17.66
N ALA A 142 1.60 1.31 16.96
CA ALA A 142 2.83 1.30 16.17
C ALA A 142 2.83 2.39 15.10
N LEU A 143 1.71 2.59 14.39
CA LEU A 143 1.59 3.63 13.37
C LEU A 143 1.68 5.05 13.95
N LYS A 144 1.04 5.30 15.10
CA LYS A 144 1.16 6.59 15.81
C LYS A 144 2.60 6.89 16.21
N GLU A 145 3.32 5.87 16.68
CA GLU A 145 4.70 6.00 17.14
C GLU A 145 5.70 6.10 15.98
N SER A 146 5.44 5.42 14.85
CA SER A 146 6.33 5.41 13.69
C SER A 146 6.37 6.74 12.95
N LYS A 147 5.35 7.59 13.09
CA LYS A 147 5.21 8.86 12.35
C LYS A 147 5.23 8.67 10.83
N MET A 148 4.89 7.48 10.34
CA MET A 148 4.59 7.27 8.93
C MET A 148 3.40 8.15 8.55
N THR A 149 3.47 8.76 7.37
CA THR A 149 2.45 9.70 6.89
C THR A 149 1.64 9.16 5.71
N SER A 150 1.93 7.93 5.30
CA SER A 150 1.35 7.29 4.13
C SER A 150 0.94 5.85 4.44
N ALA A 151 -0.22 5.45 3.93
CA ALA A 151 -0.73 4.10 4.05
C ALA A 151 -1.63 3.75 2.89
N ILE A 152 -1.68 2.46 2.54
CA ILE A 152 -2.80 1.88 1.82
C ILE A 152 -3.99 1.80 2.77
N VAL A 153 -5.14 2.28 2.32
CA VAL A 153 -6.42 2.19 3.01
C VAL A 153 -7.30 1.24 2.21
N LEU A 154 -7.48 0.03 2.73
CA LEU A 154 -8.08 -1.07 2.00
C LEU A 154 -9.61 -1.05 2.13
N ALA A 155 -10.31 -0.93 1.00
CA ALA A 155 -11.75 -0.97 0.89
C ALA A 155 -12.29 -2.41 0.78
N PHE A 156 -11.78 -3.33 1.61
CA PHE A 156 -12.27 -4.70 1.65
C PHE A 156 -13.43 -4.82 2.64
N ASN A 157 -14.62 -5.14 2.13
CA ASN A 157 -15.80 -5.41 2.94
C ASN A 157 -16.30 -6.83 2.65
N ALA A 158 -16.02 -7.74 3.59
CA ALA A 158 -16.37 -9.16 3.44
C ALA A 158 -17.89 -9.42 3.47
N THR A 159 -18.67 -8.56 4.13
CA THR A 159 -20.13 -8.72 4.25
C THR A 159 -20.88 -8.04 3.10
N ASN A 160 -20.27 -7.05 2.45
CA ASN A 160 -20.84 -6.34 1.31
C ASN A 160 -19.76 -5.98 0.28
N PRO A 161 -19.50 -6.84 -0.73
CA PRO A 161 -18.45 -6.60 -1.73
C PRO A 161 -18.85 -5.60 -2.83
N SER A 162 -20.04 -4.98 -2.73
CA SER A 162 -20.52 -4.00 -3.70
C SER A 162 -19.75 -2.68 -3.64
N VAL A 163 -19.95 -1.81 -4.64
CA VAL A 163 -19.39 -0.45 -4.66
C VAL A 163 -19.78 0.34 -3.41
N GLU A 164 -21.03 0.20 -2.96
CA GLU A 164 -21.52 0.85 -1.74
C GLU A 164 -20.84 0.30 -0.50
N GLY A 165 -20.69 -1.02 -0.38
CA GLY A 165 -20.02 -1.65 0.76
C GLY A 165 -18.54 -1.27 0.87
N LYS A 166 -17.86 -1.05 -0.26
CA LYS A 166 -16.48 -0.53 -0.30
C LYS A 166 -16.41 0.94 0.13
N LEU A 167 -17.40 1.76 -0.19
CA LEU A 167 -17.48 3.13 0.35
C LEU A 167 -17.81 3.13 1.85
N GLU A 168 -18.70 2.25 2.29
CA GLU A 168 -19.10 2.11 3.67
C GLU A 168 -17.92 1.74 4.59
N ILE A 169 -17.08 0.77 4.20
CA ILE A 169 -15.92 0.40 5.01
C ILE A 169 -14.92 1.57 5.15
N LEU A 170 -14.77 2.39 4.10
CA LEU A 170 -13.89 3.56 4.12
C LEU A 170 -14.43 4.69 5.01
N GLU A 171 -15.74 4.94 4.98
CA GLU A 171 -16.38 6.09 5.64
C GLU A 171 -16.95 5.79 7.03
N LYS A 172 -17.44 4.56 7.25
CA LYS A 172 -18.19 4.18 8.46
C LYS A 172 -17.57 3.04 9.25
N GLY A 173 -16.75 2.22 8.61
CA GLY A 173 -16.12 1.05 9.21
C GLY A 173 -16.91 -0.21 8.95
N GLY A 174 -16.56 -1.29 9.64
CA GLY A 174 -17.11 -2.62 9.40
C GLY A 174 -17.16 -3.45 10.67
N THR A 175 -17.40 -4.74 10.54
CA THR A 175 -17.46 -5.65 11.69
C THR A 175 -16.16 -5.58 12.50
N GLY A 176 -16.25 -5.13 13.74
CA GLY A 176 -15.11 -4.95 14.64
C GLY A 176 -14.46 -3.57 14.63
N GLN A 177 -14.87 -2.65 13.73
CA GLN A 177 -14.36 -1.29 13.64
C GLN A 177 -15.50 -0.28 13.58
N THR A 178 -15.61 0.56 14.61
CA THR A 178 -16.65 1.59 14.71
C THR A 178 -16.34 2.87 13.93
N LYS A 179 -15.17 2.94 13.29
CA LYS A 179 -14.71 4.08 12.49
C LYS A 179 -14.40 3.63 11.07
N GLY A 180 -14.63 4.54 10.11
CA GLY A 180 -14.16 4.36 8.74
C GLY A 180 -12.65 4.22 8.67
N MET A 181 -12.17 3.42 7.71
CA MET A 181 -10.72 3.21 7.55
C MET A 181 -9.97 4.51 7.26
N LEU A 182 -10.62 5.51 6.65
CA LEU A 182 -10.05 6.85 6.45
C LEU A 182 -9.93 7.64 7.76
N ASP A 183 -10.88 7.49 8.68
CA ASP A 183 -10.81 8.12 10.00
C ASP A 183 -9.70 7.48 10.85
N VAL A 184 -9.59 6.15 10.81
CA VAL A 184 -8.47 5.43 11.46
C VAL A 184 -7.13 5.91 10.91
N ALA A 185 -7.01 6.03 9.58
CA ALA A 185 -5.81 6.56 8.94
C ALA A 185 -5.44 7.97 9.45
N LYS A 186 -6.43 8.87 9.51
CA LYS A 186 -6.24 10.22 10.03
C LYS A 186 -5.79 10.22 11.50
N GLU A 187 -6.38 9.38 12.34
CA GLU A 187 -6.07 9.31 13.78
C GLU A 187 -4.66 8.80 14.08
N VAL A 188 -4.10 7.97 13.20
CA VAL A 188 -2.73 7.48 13.35
C VAL A 188 -1.70 8.37 12.65
N GLY A 189 -2.12 9.50 12.08
CA GLY A 189 -1.23 10.50 11.48
C GLY A 189 -0.98 10.33 9.98
N ILE A 190 -1.77 9.52 9.27
CA ILE A 190 -1.69 9.41 7.82
C ILE A 190 -2.27 10.65 7.16
N THR A 191 -1.46 11.33 6.35
CA THR A 191 -1.85 12.51 5.58
C THR A 191 -1.90 12.25 4.08
N ARG A 192 -1.30 11.14 3.61
CA ARG A 192 -1.25 10.72 2.20
C ARG A 192 -1.84 9.31 2.04
N PRO A 193 -3.15 9.10 2.27
CA PRO A 193 -3.79 7.80 2.09
C PRO A 193 -3.90 7.44 0.60
N LEU A 194 -3.63 6.18 0.26
CA LEU A 194 -3.88 5.61 -1.07
C LEU A 194 -4.97 4.56 -0.92
N VAL A 195 -6.09 4.69 -1.63
CA VAL A 195 -7.21 3.75 -1.48
C VAL A 195 -7.01 2.55 -2.40
N ASP A 196 -7.03 1.34 -1.83
CA ASP A 196 -7.07 0.08 -2.57
C ASP A 196 -8.51 -0.45 -2.57
N VAL A 197 -9.09 -0.67 -3.74
CA VAL A 197 -10.47 -1.14 -3.88
C VAL A 197 -10.65 -2.63 -3.62
N ALA A 198 -9.62 -3.36 -3.20
CA ALA A 198 -9.61 -4.80 -2.91
C ALA A 198 -10.11 -5.63 -4.10
N ALA A 199 -9.20 -5.88 -5.05
CA ALA A 199 -9.41 -6.74 -6.21
C ALA A 199 -10.04 -8.08 -5.83
N THR A 200 -11.14 -8.44 -6.50
CA THR A 200 -11.80 -9.73 -6.34
C THR A 200 -11.70 -10.55 -7.63
N PRO A 201 -11.71 -11.89 -7.54
CA PRO A 201 -11.58 -12.74 -8.72
C PRO A 201 -12.64 -12.48 -9.79
N LEU A 202 -12.32 -12.85 -11.03
CA LEU A 202 -13.32 -12.91 -12.11
C LEU A 202 -14.48 -13.83 -11.70
N GLY A 203 -15.70 -13.39 -11.94
CA GLY A 203 -16.91 -14.10 -11.49
C GLY A 203 -17.28 -13.90 -10.01
N ALA A 204 -16.40 -13.32 -9.20
CA ALA A 204 -16.60 -13.10 -7.76
C ALA A 204 -16.61 -11.61 -7.36
N GLY A 205 -17.15 -10.75 -8.24
CA GLY A 205 -17.32 -9.31 -7.96
C GLY A 205 -16.29 -8.38 -8.59
N SER A 206 -15.37 -8.87 -9.43
CA SER A 206 -14.37 -8.04 -10.13
C SER A 206 -14.95 -6.82 -10.85
N GLY A 207 -16.12 -6.94 -11.48
CA GLY A 207 -16.82 -5.82 -12.11
C GLY A 207 -17.24 -4.73 -11.12
N ALA A 208 -17.66 -5.10 -9.92
CA ALA A 208 -17.96 -4.14 -8.84
C ALA A 208 -16.67 -3.48 -8.35
N THR A 209 -15.58 -4.23 -8.23
CA THR A 209 -14.27 -3.69 -7.83
C THR A 209 -13.76 -2.64 -8.80
N ILE A 210 -13.75 -2.92 -10.11
CA ILE A 210 -13.33 -1.94 -11.12
C ILE A 210 -14.23 -0.69 -11.10
N ARG A 211 -15.56 -0.86 -10.96
CA ARG A 211 -16.49 0.28 -10.85
C ARG A 211 -16.23 1.12 -9.59
N SER A 212 -15.71 0.51 -8.53
CA SER A 212 -15.42 1.20 -7.28
C SER A 212 -14.30 2.21 -7.41
N VAL A 213 -13.33 1.97 -8.30
CA VAL A 213 -12.27 2.96 -8.60
C VAL A 213 -12.88 4.29 -9.03
N LEU A 214 -13.82 4.26 -9.99
CA LEU A 214 -14.50 5.46 -10.47
C LEU A 214 -15.38 6.09 -9.39
N ALA A 215 -16.15 5.30 -8.65
CA ALA A 215 -17.06 5.80 -7.63
C ALA A 215 -16.32 6.47 -6.47
N ILE A 216 -15.28 5.82 -5.94
CA ILE A 216 -14.48 6.32 -4.83
C ILE A 216 -13.71 7.56 -5.27
N LYS A 217 -13.09 7.54 -6.45
CA LYS A 217 -12.37 8.71 -6.99
C LYS A 217 -13.29 9.89 -7.23
N GLY A 218 -14.50 9.65 -7.75
CA GLY A 218 -15.52 10.68 -7.96
C GLY A 218 -16.13 11.24 -6.67
N LYS A 219 -16.24 10.43 -5.62
CA LYS A 219 -16.82 10.87 -4.34
C LYS A 219 -15.80 11.54 -3.42
N LEU A 220 -14.63 10.90 -3.26
CA LEU A 220 -13.63 11.27 -2.26
C LEU A 220 -12.52 12.15 -2.83
N GLY A 221 -12.21 12.00 -4.12
CA GLY A 221 -11.09 12.72 -4.77
C GLY A 221 -9.71 12.18 -4.41
N LEU A 222 -9.62 11.08 -3.67
CA LEU A 222 -8.34 10.46 -3.30
C LEU A 222 -7.71 9.68 -4.47
N PRO A 223 -6.40 9.39 -4.42
CA PRO A 223 -5.81 8.37 -5.28
C PRO A 223 -6.40 6.99 -4.98
N VAL A 224 -6.79 6.27 -6.03
CA VAL A 224 -7.47 4.97 -5.94
C VAL A 224 -6.85 4.01 -6.94
N GLY A 225 -6.60 2.77 -6.51
CA GLY A 225 -6.12 1.65 -7.32
C GLY A 225 -6.93 0.40 -7.06
#